data_AF-A0A3C0BLP2-F1
#
_entry.id   AF-A0A3C0BLP2-F1
#
_cell.length_a   1.000
_cell.length_b   1.000
_cell.length_c   1.000
_cell.angle_alpha   90.00
_cell.angle_beta   90.00
_cell.angle_gamma   90.00
#
_symmetry.space_group_name_H-M   'P 1'
#
loop_
_entity.id
_entity.type
_entity.pdbx_description
1 polymer ?
#
loop_
_entity_poly.entity_id
_entity_poly.type
_entity_poly.pdbx_seq_one_letter_code
_entity_poly.pdbx_strand_id
1 'polypeptide(L)'
;TNKRNELKKAKKIYFCDNGIRNAVLGDFTPIGARKDTGALWENYLVSERIKYLSNKNASPANGTSIASPYFWRTTDGMEIDYIEECAGSLSAYEFKWNPDKKCRVTAAFTNRYPDAGVTVVTPDMYQNFLGL
;
A
#
# COMPACT_ATOMS: atom_id res chain seq x y z
N THR A 1 -10.71 -17.64 -14.95
CA THR A 1 -10.54 -17.51 -13.48
C THR A 1 -11.64 -16.64 -12.90
N ASN A 2 -12.43 -17.15 -11.95
CA ASN A 2 -13.69 -16.56 -11.52
C ASN A 2 -13.48 -15.25 -10.74
N LYS A 3 -13.88 -14.09 -11.30
CA LYS A 3 -13.79 -12.77 -10.64
C LYS A 3 -14.73 -12.61 -9.44
N ARG A 4 -15.50 -13.65 -9.09
CA ARG A 4 -16.51 -13.62 -8.02
C ARG A 4 -15.93 -13.68 -6.61
N ASN A 5 -14.67 -14.10 -6.44
CA ASN A 5 -14.06 -14.26 -5.11
C ASN A 5 -13.37 -12.98 -4.60
N GLU A 6 -13.39 -11.88 -5.37
CA GLU A 6 -12.85 -10.59 -4.93
C GLU A 6 -13.86 -9.83 -4.07
N LEU A 7 -13.38 -9.22 -2.99
CA LEU A 7 -14.23 -8.43 -2.10
C LEU A 7 -14.59 -7.09 -2.76
N LYS A 8 -15.85 -6.94 -3.18
CA LYS A 8 -16.34 -5.72 -3.86
C LYS A 8 -16.75 -4.58 -2.92
N LYS A 9 -17.07 -4.88 -1.65
CA LYS A 9 -17.64 -3.91 -0.68
C LYS A 9 -16.81 -3.74 0.60
N ALA A 10 -15.62 -4.32 0.65
CA ALA A 10 -14.73 -4.14 1.80
C ALA A 10 -14.23 -2.68 1.86
N LYS A 11 -13.89 -2.21 3.06
CA LYS A 11 -13.23 -0.91 3.27
C LYS A 11 -11.93 -1.15 4.01
N LYS A 12 -10.84 -0.51 3.56
CA LYS A 12 -9.57 -0.45 4.29
C LYS A 12 -9.38 0.99 4.76
N ILE A 13 -9.22 1.19 6.06
CA ILE A 13 -9.20 2.51 6.71
C ILE A 13 -7.81 2.75 7.27
N TYR A 14 -7.26 3.93 6.97
CA TYR A 14 -5.97 4.39 7.47
C TYR A 14 -6.14 5.75 8.13
N PHE A 15 -5.41 6.00 9.21
CA PHE A 15 -5.19 7.34 9.73
C PHE A 15 -4.39 8.19 8.73
N CYS A 16 -4.72 9.47 8.61
CA CYS A 16 -3.92 10.43 7.83
C CYS A 16 -2.59 10.78 8.53
N ASP A 17 -2.52 10.52 9.83
CA ASP A 17 -1.38 10.80 10.70
C ASP A 17 -1.24 9.70 11.77
N ASN A 18 -0.10 9.03 11.77
CA ASN A 18 0.23 8.01 12.76
C ASN A 18 0.35 8.57 14.18
N GLY A 19 0.68 9.85 14.35
CA GLY A 19 0.66 10.55 15.63
C GLY A 19 -0.73 10.60 16.25
N ILE A 20 -1.78 10.86 15.45
CA ILE A 20 -3.17 10.79 15.92
C ILE A 20 -3.52 9.37 16.34
N ARG A 21 -3.15 8.36 15.53
CA ARG A 21 -3.33 6.94 15.88
C ARG A 21 -2.67 6.61 17.23
N ASN A 22 -1.41 7.02 17.40
CA ASN A 22 -0.63 6.78 18.61
C ASN A 22 -1.24 7.49 19.82
N ALA A 23 -1.73 8.72 19.66
CA ALA A 23 -2.42 9.47 20.72
C ALA A 23 -3.71 8.77 21.16
N VAL A 24 -4.53 8.29 20.21
CA VAL A 24 -5.76 7.54 20.51
C VAL A 24 -5.46 6.23 21.25
N LEU A 25 -4.36 5.56 20.90
CA LEU A 25 -3.93 4.32 21.55
C LEU A 25 -3.16 4.54 22.86
N GLY A 26 -2.73 5.77 23.15
CA GLY A 26 -1.84 6.08 24.28
C GLY A 26 -0.46 5.41 24.17
N ASP A 27 -0.01 5.06 22.96
CA ASP A 27 1.23 4.33 22.74
C ASP A 27 2.19 5.14 21.87
N PHE A 28 3.23 5.68 22.51
CA PHE A 28 4.34 6.38 21.88
C PHE A 28 5.66 5.63 22.07
N THR A 29 5.59 4.32 22.35
CA THR A 29 6.77 3.49 22.52
C THR A 29 7.66 3.58 21.28
N PRO A 30 9.00 3.65 21.42
CA PRO A 30 9.90 3.67 20.28
C PRO A 30 9.65 2.50 19.32
N ILE A 31 9.75 2.76 18.01
CA ILE A 31 9.33 1.82 16.95
C ILE A 31 9.95 0.41 17.06
N GLY A 32 11.17 0.29 17.58
CA GLY A 32 11.85 -0.99 17.78
C GLY A 32 11.26 -1.87 18.90
N ALA A 33 10.49 -1.28 19.82
CA ALA A 33 9.83 -2.00 20.92
C ALA A 33 8.31 -2.16 20.69
N ARG A 34 7.79 -1.69 19.56
CA ARG A 34 6.38 -1.80 19.22
C ARG A 34 6.03 -3.18 18.65
N LYS A 35 4.84 -3.66 18.98
CA LYS A 35 4.30 -4.93 18.43
C LYS A 35 3.59 -4.75 17.09
N ASP A 36 3.15 -3.52 16.80
CA ASP A 36 2.35 -3.16 15.63
C ASP A 36 3.16 -2.40 14.56
N THR A 37 4.49 -2.52 14.58
CA THR A 37 5.40 -1.81 13.67
C THR A 37 5.05 -2.01 12.19
N GLY A 38 4.64 -3.22 11.79
CA GLY A 38 4.19 -3.48 10.43
C GLY A 38 2.94 -2.68 10.03
N ALA A 39 1.95 -2.60 10.92
CA ALA A 39 0.72 -1.85 10.67
C ALA A 39 0.97 -0.33 10.67
N LEU A 40 1.87 0.16 11.53
CA LEU A 40 2.31 1.55 11.50
C LEU A 40 3.03 1.91 10.20
N TRP A 41 3.91 1.02 9.75
CA TRP A 41 4.66 1.19 8.51
C TRP A 41 3.73 1.27 7.30
N GLU A 42 2.80 0.32 7.17
CA GLU A 42 1.78 0.34 6.13
C GLU A 42 0.92 1.61 6.18
N ASN A 43 0.44 2.00 7.37
CA ASN A 43 -0.37 3.20 7.52
C ASN A 43 0.37 4.47 7.09
N TYR A 44 1.64 4.60 7.49
CA TYR A 44 2.52 5.69 7.09
C TYR A 44 2.66 5.74 5.57
N LEU A 45 3.03 4.63 4.94
CA LEU A 45 3.25 4.59 3.49
C LEU A 45 1.98 4.93 2.71
N VAL A 46 0.82 4.38 3.10
CA VAL A 46 -0.43 4.66 2.39
C VAL A 46 -0.86 6.11 2.57
N SER A 47 -0.79 6.65 3.78
CA SER A 47 -1.20 8.04 4.05
C SER A 47 -0.31 9.05 3.31
N GLU A 48 1.01 8.85 3.33
CA GLU A 48 1.95 9.71 2.59
C GLU A 48 1.80 9.56 1.08
N ARG A 49 1.60 8.33 0.57
CA ARG A 49 1.40 8.12 -0.86
C ARG A 49 0.12 8.77 -1.36
N ILE A 50 -0.98 8.70 -0.60
CA ILE A 50 -2.23 9.40 -0.95
C ILE A 50 -2.01 10.91 -1.02
N LYS A 51 -1.26 11.50 -0.08
CA LYS A 51 -0.89 12.93 -0.12
C LYS A 51 -0.07 13.26 -1.36
N TYR A 52 0.95 12.45 -1.66
CA TYR A 52 1.78 12.60 -2.86
C TYR A 52 0.93 12.53 -4.14
N LEU A 53 0.08 11.52 -4.29
CA LEU A 53 -0.80 11.36 -5.44
C LEU A 53 -1.79 12.50 -5.56
N SER A 54 -2.37 12.96 -4.45
CA SER A 54 -3.28 14.11 -4.44
C SER A 54 -2.60 15.37 -4.99
N ASN A 55 -1.38 15.66 -4.54
CA ASN A 55 -0.62 16.81 -5.01
C ASN A 55 -0.27 16.69 -6.51
N LYS A 56 0.18 15.50 -6.93
CA LYS A 56 0.54 15.22 -8.33
C LYS A 56 -0.67 15.29 -9.27
N ASN A 57 -1.81 14.73 -8.85
CA ASN A 57 -3.03 14.70 -9.63
C ASN A 57 -3.73 16.08 -9.68
N ALA A 58 -3.50 16.96 -8.69
CA ALA A 58 -4.03 18.32 -8.69
C ALA A 58 -3.40 19.23 -9.76
N SER A 59 -2.17 18.94 -10.18
CA SER A 59 -1.49 19.64 -11.27
C SER A 59 -0.73 18.66 -12.15
N PRO A 60 -1.43 17.92 -13.04
CA PRO A 60 -0.80 16.97 -13.92
C PRO A 60 0.01 17.74 -14.96
N ALA A 61 1.33 17.76 -14.80
CA ALA A 61 2.23 18.33 -15.80
C ALA A 61 2.11 17.52 -17.11
N ASN A 62 1.90 18.21 -18.23
CA ASN A 62 2.05 17.73 -19.62
C ASN A 62 1.63 16.27 -19.86
N GLY A 63 0.34 15.94 -19.66
CA GLY A 63 -0.19 14.61 -20.01
C GLY A 63 0.21 13.48 -19.05
N THR A 64 0.73 13.81 -17.86
CA THR A 64 0.98 12.81 -16.80
C THR A 64 -0.33 12.11 -16.43
N SER A 65 -0.32 10.78 -16.49
CA SER A 65 -1.49 9.96 -16.18
C SER A 65 -1.81 10.00 -14.69
N ILE A 66 -3.10 10.12 -14.38
CA ILE A 66 -3.63 10.14 -13.01
C ILE A 66 -3.50 8.73 -12.44
N ALA A 67 -2.78 8.60 -11.32
CA ALA A 67 -2.70 7.34 -10.60
C ALA A 67 -3.82 7.25 -9.57
N SER A 68 -4.53 6.12 -9.57
CA SER A 68 -5.66 5.84 -8.68
C SER A 68 -5.31 4.73 -7.68
N PRO A 69 -5.50 4.95 -6.38
CA PRO A 69 -5.20 3.94 -5.36
C PRO A 69 -6.34 2.93 -5.19
N TYR A 70 -5.97 1.66 -4.98
CA TYR A 70 -6.87 0.54 -4.73
C TYR A 70 -6.32 -0.39 -3.65
N PHE A 71 -7.17 -1.28 -3.15
CA PHE A 71 -6.80 -2.42 -2.33
C PHE A 71 -7.35 -3.69 -2.97
N TRP A 72 -6.69 -4.82 -2.73
CA TRP A 72 -7.15 -6.11 -3.23
C TRP A 72 -7.19 -7.13 -2.09
N ARG A 73 -8.32 -7.82 -1.98
CA ARG A 73 -8.50 -8.93 -1.06
C ARG A 73 -9.53 -9.91 -1.62
N THR A 74 -9.33 -11.18 -1.32
CA THR A 74 -10.26 -12.27 -1.67
C THR A 74 -11.06 -12.73 -0.46
N THR A 75 -12.15 -13.46 -0.72
CA THR A 75 -12.93 -14.15 0.32
C THR A 75 -12.10 -15.14 1.13
N ASP A 76 -11.05 -15.68 0.51
CA ASP A 76 -10.17 -16.70 1.10
C ASP A 76 -9.00 -16.07 1.89
N GLY A 77 -9.06 -14.76 2.14
CA GLY A 77 -8.10 -14.04 2.99
C GLY A 77 -6.79 -13.66 2.32
N MET A 78 -6.59 -13.96 1.03
CA MET A 78 -5.43 -13.46 0.28
C MET A 78 -5.59 -11.96 0.01
N GLU A 79 -4.50 -11.21 0.17
CA GLU A 79 -4.49 -9.75 0.06
C GLU A 79 -3.20 -9.23 -0.59
N ILE A 80 -3.28 -7.97 -1.03
CA ILE A 80 -2.16 -7.10 -1.39
C ILE A 80 -2.35 -5.80 -0.60
N ASP A 81 -1.28 -5.30 0.01
CA ASP A 81 -1.37 -4.14 0.91
C ASP A 81 -1.91 -2.90 0.21
N TYR A 82 -1.39 -2.62 -1.00
CA TYR A 82 -1.72 -1.44 -1.78
C TYR A 82 -1.56 -1.67 -3.29
N ILE A 83 -2.45 -1.11 -4.11
CA ILE A 83 -2.39 -1.17 -5.57
C ILE A 83 -2.56 0.23 -6.13
N GLU A 84 -1.85 0.52 -7.21
CA GLU A 84 -2.04 1.72 -8.02
C GLU A 84 -2.36 1.34 -9.45
N GLU A 85 -3.36 2.00 -10.03
CA GLU A 85 -3.60 1.97 -11.47
C GLU A 85 -3.17 3.30 -12.07
N CYS A 86 -2.32 3.26 -13.10
CA CYS A 86 -1.93 4.44 -13.86
C CYS A 86 -1.93 4.08 -15.36
N ALA A 87 -2.71 4.81 -16.16
CA ALA A 87 -2.85 4.57 -17.61
C ALA A 87 -3.18 3.11 -17.98
N GLY A 88 -4.02 2.42 -17.18
CA GLY A 88 -4.38 1.02 -17.38
C GLY A 88 -3.31 0.00 -16.96
N SER A 89 -2.16 0.45 -16.46
CA SER A 89 -1.13 -0.41 -15.87
C SER A 89 -1.31 -0.50 -14.36
N LEU A 90 -1.25 -1.72 -13.82
CA LEU A 90 -1.37 -1.98 -12.39
C LEU A 90 0.00 -2.18 -11.76
N SER A 91 0.22 -1.51 -10.63
CA SER A 91 1.38 -1.73 -9.75
C SER A 91 0.89 -2.16 -8.38
N ALA A 92 1.35 -3.30 -7.90
CA ALA A 92 1.07 -3.85 -6.59
C ALA A 92 2.26 -3.62 -5.66
N TYR A 93 1.96 -3.25 -4.43
CA TYR A 93 2.95 -2.94 -3.41
C TYR A 93 2.69 -3.75 -2.14
N GLU A 94 3.76 -4.32 -1.62
CA GLU A 94 3.79 -5.06 -0.36
C GLU A 94 4.71 -4.32 0.62
N PHE A 95 4.24 -4.07 1.84
CA PHE A 95 4.99 -3.30 2.81
C PHE A 95 5.68 -4.22 3.80
N LYS A 96 6.97 -4.01 4.01
CA LYS A 96 7.77 -4.77 4.97
C LYS A 96 8.71 -3.84 5.73
N TRP A 97 8.55 -3.77 7.04
CA TRP A 97 9.48 -3.00 7.88
C TRP A 97 10.86 -3.64 7.96
N ASN A 98 10.95 -4.98 8.00
CA ASN A 98 12.23 -5.68 8.01
C ASN A 98 12.62 -6.05 6.56
N PRO A 99 13.73 -5.48 6.01
CA PRO A 99 14.20 -5.78 4.65
C PRO A 99 14.54 -7.25 4.42
N ASP A 100 15.02 -7.95 5.45
CA ASP A 100 15.42 -9.35 5.35
C ASP A 100 14.22 -10.32 5.30
N LYS A 101 13.01 -9.82 5.59
CA LYS A 101 11.81 -10.64 5.60
C LYS A 101 11.40 -10.92 4.17
N LYS A 102 11.60 -12.17 3.73
CA LYS A 102 11.12 -12.67 2.43
C LYS A 102 9.64 -12.33 2.26
N CYS A 103 9.36 -11.54 1.22
CA CYS A 103 8.01 -11.30 0.78
C CYS A 103 7.71 -12.24 -0.40
N ARG A 104 6.61 -12.97 -0.32
CA ARG A 104 6.09 -13.73 -1.45
C ARG A 104 4.69 -13.23 -1.74
N VAL A 105 4.53 -12.57 -2.87
CA VAL A 105 3.23 -12.15 -3.35
C VAL A 105 2.42 -13.38 -3.71
N THR A 106 1.13 -13.35 -3.35
CA THR A 106 0.26 -14.52 -3.52
C THR A 106 0.18 -14.89 -4.99
N ALA A 107 0.35 -16.18 -5.30
CA ALA A 107 0.18 -16.68 -6.66
C ALA A 107 -1.23 -16.36 -7.21
N ALA A 108 -2.22 -16.23 -6.32
CA ALA A 108 -3.55 -15.80 -6.67
C ALA A 108 -3.59 -14.40 -7.31
N PHE A 109 -2.80 -13.45 -6.81
CA PHE A 109 -2.70 -12.12 -7.41
C PHE A 109 -1.94 -12.18 -8.73
N THR A 110 -0.73 -12.75 -8.74
CA THR A 110 0.14 -12.76 -9.93
C THR A 110 -0.44 -13.57 -11.09
N ASN A 111 -1.14 -14.68 -10.83
CA ASN A 111 -1.81 -15.46 -11.88
C ASN A 111 -3.00 -14.70 -12.49
N ARG A 112 -3.53 -13.73 -11.76
CA ARG A 112 -4.75 -13.01 -12.13
C ARG A 112 -4.47 -11.66 -12.78
N TYR A 113 -3.38 -11.03 -12.38
CA TYR A 113 -2.82 -9.82 -12.95
C TYR A 113 -1.36 -10.11 -13.34
N PRO A 114 -1.12 -10.92 -14.40
CA PRO A 114 0.23 -11.33 -14.79
C PRO A 114 1.10 -10.15 -15.24
N ASP A 115 0.48 -9.09 -15.76
CA ASP A 115 1.16 -7.89 -16.23
C ASP A 115 1.34 -6.84 -15.12
N ALA A 116 0.84 -7.10 -13.91
CA ALA A 116 1.00 -6.16 -12.81
C ALA A 116 2.45 -6.19 -12.28
N GLY A 117 3.07 -5.02 -12.21
CA GLY A 117 4.35 -4.86 -11.53
C GLY A 117 4.17 -5.11 -10.04
N VAL A 118 5.13 -5.77 -9.39
CA VAL A 118 5.06 -6.11 -7.97
C VAL A 118 6.32 -5.61 -7.28
N THR A 119 6.16 -4.75 -6.28
CA THR A 119 7.27 -4.11 -5.56
C THR A 119 7.10 -4.31 -4.06
N VAL A 120 8.19 -4.69 -3.40
CA VAL A 120 8.24 -4.70 -1.93
C VAL A 120 8.83 -3.38 -1.48
N VAL A 121 8.13 -2.66 -0.60
CA VAL A 121 8.59 -1.38 -0.06
C VAL A 121 9.07 -1.58 1.37
N THR A 122 10.36 -1.31 1.54
CA THR A 122 11.13 -1.45 2.77
C THR A 122 11.70 -0.09 3.20
N PRO A 123 12.20 0.05 4.44
CA PRO A 123 12.77 1.31 4.93
C PRO A 123 13.95 1.87 4.12
N ASP A 124 14.63 1.03 3.34
CA ASP A 124 15.70 1.43 2.42
C ASP A 124 15.17 1.94 1.06
N MET A 125 13.96 1.57 0.66
CA MET A 125 13.41 1.89 -0.67
C MET A 125 12.18 2.81 -0.65
N TYR A 126 11.64 3.14 0.53
CA TYR A 126 10.36 3.84 0.64
C TYR A 126 10.35 5.24 0.01
N GLN A 127 11.49 5.92 -0.06
CA GLN A 127 11.59 7.26 -0.64
C GLN A 127 11.17 7.26 -2.10
N ASN A 128 11.60 6.25 -2.87
CA ASN A 128 11.17 6.05 -4.26
C ASN A 128 9.64 5.87 -4.36
N PHE A 129 9.05 5.14 -3.40
CA PHE A 129 7.61 4.97 -3.33
C PHE A 129 6.89 6.28 -2.93
N LEU A 130 7.48 7.15 -2.12
CA LEU A 130 6.88 8.42 -1.74
C LEU A 130 7.20 9.58 -2.70
N GLY A 131 8.03 9.35 -3.73
CA GLY A 131 8.46 10.38 -4.67
C GLY A 131 9.38 11.42 -4.05
N LEU A 132 10.22 10.99 -3.10
CA LEU A 132 11.22 11.79 -2.39
C LEU A 132 12.62 11.59 -3.00
#